data_AF-A0A952R005-F1
#
_entry.id   AF-A0A952R005-F1
#
_cell.length_a   1.000
_cell.length_b   1.000
_cell.length_c   1.000
_cell.angle_alpha   90.00
_cell.angle_beta   90.00
_cell.angle_gamma   90.00
#
_symmetry.space_group_name_H-M   'P 1'
#
loop_
_entity.id
_entity.type
_entity.pdbx_description
1 polymer ?
#
loop_
_entity_poly.entity_id
_entity_poly.type
_entity_poly.pdbx_seq_one_letter_code
_entity_poly.pdbx_strand_id
1 'polypeptide(L)'
;MRELLYNAAKHFKRGKALSERGDSRGAMVAFEDALKDLHAVKPQRMRDVLLAQVYLSRYQLGRDSDPLKADSDLRLGYSYARTTFEPTVRQLAEGLWQERMLRPPVVPPRGPNGDGNRRRPPARGGGRADAQGGNQSDDRPGAGGEDRRGEDRRGEDRRSAGPDQKPKRGNRRGRRGGGQGGNQSGGQGGAHGG
;
A
#
# COMPACT_ATOMS: atom_id res chain seq x y z
N MET A 1 -14.90 9.31 6.29
CA MET A 1 -14.50 7.92 5.95
C MET A 1 -14.46 7.67 4.45
N ARG A 2 -15.53 7.96 3.69
CA ARG A 2 -15.53 7.85 2.22
C ARG A 2 -14.44 8.73 1.55
N GLU A 3 -14.14 9.87 2.16
CA GLU A 3 -13.07 10.78 1.73
C GLU A 3 -11.67 10.18 1.82
N LEU A 4 -11.37 9.38 2.85
CA LEU A 4 -10.07 8.72 2.99
C LEU A 4 -9.85 7.65 1.91
N LEU A 5 -10.89 6.88 1.57
CA LEU A 5 -10.82 5.94 0.45
C LEU A 5 -10.60 6.65 -0.88
N TYR A 6 -11.25 7.79 -1.08
CA TYR A 6 -11.06 8.60 -2.28
C TYR A 6 -9.63 9.17 -2.37
N ASN A 7 -9.12 9.72 -1.27
CA ASN A 7 -7.75 10.23 -1.19
C ASN A 7 -6.73 9.11 -1.43
N ALA A 8 -6.90 7.96 -0.78
CA ALA A 8 -6.07 6.78 -1.02
C ALA A 8 -6.05 6.37 -2.49
N ALA A 9 -7.23 6.28 -3.13
CA ALA A 9 -7.33 5.94 -4.55
C ALA A 9 -6.65 6.99 -5.45
N LYS A 10 -6.74 8.28 -5.09
CA LYS A 10 -6.04 9.37 -5.79
C LYS A 10 -4.52 9.25 -5.65
N HIS A 11 -4.02 8.99 -4.44
CA HIS A 11 -2.60 8.74 -4.18
C HIS A 11 -2.10 7.51 -4.94
N PHE A 12 -2.88 6.42 -4.96
CA PHE A 12 -2.57 5.22 -5.72
C PHE A 12 -2.47 5.49 -7.24
N LYS A 13 -3.46 6.16 -7.83
CA LYS A 13 -3.44 6.54 -9.26
C LYS A 13 -2.23 7.42 -9.60
N ARG A 14 -1.88 8.36 -8.71
CA ARG A 14 -0.67 9.18 -8.86
C ARG A 14 0.59 8.34 -8.81
N GLY A 15 0.70 7.41 -7.87
CA GLY A 15 1.84 6.50 -7.76
C GLY A 15 2.04 5.64 -9.01
N LYS A 16 0.95 5.08 -9.55
CA LYS A 16 0.97 4.36 -10.83
C LYS A 16 1.47 5.23 -11.98
N ALA A 17 0.94 6.44 -12.12
CA ALA A 17 1.37 7.37 -13.17
C ALA A 17 2.85 7.79 -13.04
N LEU A 18 3.37 7.92 -11.81
CA LEU A 18 4.80 8.21 -11.58
C LEU A 18 5.67 7.00 -11.92
N SER A 19 5.24 5.80 -11.50
CA SER A 19 5.92 4.54 -11.81
C SER A 19 6.02 4.30 -13.32
N GLU A 20 4.94 4.53 -14.08
CA GLU A 20 4.91 4.41 -15.54
C GLU A 20 5.84 5.39 -16.25
N ARG A 21 6.15 6.54 -15.60
CA ARG A 21 7.12 7.52 -16.08
C ARG A 21 8.56 7.21 -15.65
N GLY A 22 8.77 6.14 -14.89
CA GLY A 22 10.08 5.76 -14.34
C GLY A 22 10.48 6.52 -13.07
N ASP A 23 9.60 7.36 -12.49
CA ASP A 23 9.87 8.02 -11.22
C ASP A 23 9.52 7.09 -10.05
N SER A 24 10.38 6.10 -9.82
CA SER A 24 10.20 5.08 -8.77
C SER A 24 10.17 5.69 -7.37
N ARG A 25 10.96 6.75 -7.10
CA ARG A 25 11.02 7.40 -5.79
C ARG A 25 9.74 8.18 -5.51
N GLY A 26 9.28 8.98 -6.47
CA GLY A 26 8.01 9.70 -6.36
C GLY A 26 6.82 8.75 -6.24
N ALA A 27 6.85 7.64 -6.98
CA ALA A 27 5.82 6.60 -6.90
C ALA A 27 5.76 5.96 -5.51
N MET A 28 6.90 5.62 -4.92
CA MET A 28 6.95 5.03 -3.57
C MET A 28 6.38 5.98 -2.51
N VAL A 29 6.68 7.28 -2.58
CA VAL A 29 6.09 8.28 -1.67
C VAL A 29 4.57 8.34 -1.82
N ALA A 30 4.06 8.36 -3.06
CA ALA A 30 2.63 8.37 -3.30
C ALA A 30 1.94 7.09 -2.80
N PHE A 31 2.57 5.92 -2.92
CA PHE A 31 2.05 4.68 -2.36
C PHE A 31 2.09 4.65 -0.84
N GLU A 32 3.09 5.26 -0.20
CA GLU A 32 3.14 5.41 1.26
C GLU A 32 1.99 6.29 1.78
N ASP A 33 1.69 7.39 1.10
CA ASP A 33 0.54 8.23 1.45
C ASP A 33 -0.79 7.48 1.27
N ALA A 34 -0.93 6.69 0.20
CA ALA A 34 -2.10 5.84 0.01
C ALA A 34 -2.29 4.83 1.17
N LEU A 35 -1.20 4.20 1.65
CA LEU A 35 -1.28 3.26 2.78
C LEU A 35 -1.69 3.95 4.09
N LYS A 36 -1.20 5.17 4.36
CA LYS A 36 -1.60 5.94 5.55
C LYS A 36 -3.12 6.14 5.57
N ASP A 37 -3.67 6.57 4.44
CA ASP A 37 -5.11 6.78 4.29
C ASP A 37 -5.90 5.46 4.41
N LEU A 38 -5.44 4.38 3.76
CA LEU A 38 -6.12 3.08 3.81
C LEU A 38 -6.12 2.45 5.21
N HIS A 39 -5.03 2.60 5.97
CA HIS A 39 -4.97 2.09 7.34
C HIS A 39 -5.86 2.89 8.30
N ALA A 40 -6.15 4.16 8.01
CA ALA A 40 -7.09 4.99 8.78
C ALA A 40 -8.57 4.66 8.49
N VAL A 41 -8.86 3.92 7.41
CA VAL A 41 -10.22 3.48 7.07
C VAL A 41 -10.57 2.20 7.85
N LYS A 42 -11.82 2.10 8.33
CA LYS A 42 -12.33 0.87 8.96
C LYS A 42 -12.29 -0.32 7.98
N PRO A 43 -12.16 -1.57 8.46
CA PRO A 43 -12.16 -2.75 7.60
C PRO A 43 -13.36 -2.78 6.66
N GLN A 44 -13.10 -2.85 5.35
CA GLN A 44 -14.11 -2.86 4.30
C GLN A 44 -13.50 -3.50 3.04
N ARG A 45 -14.31 -4.20 2.23
CA ARG A 45 -13.81 -4.92 1.03
C ARG A 45 -12.97 -4.03 0.09
N MET A 46 -13.45 -2.83 -0.25
CA MET A 46 -12.75 -1.94 -1.18
C MET A 46 -11.40 -1.46 -0.62
N ARG A 47 -11.31 -1.25 0.70
CA ARG A 47 -10.06 -0.91 1.38
C ARG A 47 -9.04 -2.03 1.18
N ASP A 48 -9.45 -3.28 1.38
CA ASP A 48 -8.54 -4.42 1.32
C ASP A 48 -8.07 -4.69 -0.12
N VAL A 49 -8.93 -4.46 -1.12
CA VAL A 49 -8.55 -4.48 -2.54
C VAL A 49 -7.46 -3.44 -2.84
N LEU A 50 -7.66 -2.21 -2.37
CA LEU A 50 -6.67 -1.13 -2.56
C LEU A 50 -5.37 -1.42 -1.78
N LEU A 51 -5.45 -1.97 -0.55
CA LEU A 51 -4.27 -2.37 0.21
C LEU A 51 -3.45 -3.40 -0.57
N ALA A 52 -4.11 -4.44 -1.10
CA ALA A 52 -3.44 -5.45 -1.92
C ALA A 52 -2.73 -4.80 -3.12
N GLN A 53 -3.44 -3.98 -3.89
CA GLN A 53 -2.87 -3.32 -5.07
C GLN A 53 -1.68 -2.40 -4.75
N VAL A 54 -1.76 -1.63 -3.66
CA VAL A 54 -0.69 -0.72 -3.24
C VAL A 54 0.55 -1.51 -2.79
N TYR A 55 0.38 -2.54 -1.95
CA TYR A 55 1.50 -3.38 -1.51
C TYR A 55 2.18 -4.12 -2.67
N LEU A 56 1.40 -4.69 -3.59
CA LEU A 56 1.96 -5.37 -4.78
C LEU A 56 2.71 -4.38 -5.69
N SER A 57 2.20 -3.16 -5.85
CA SER A 57 2.88 -2.11 -6.63
C SER A 57 4.19 -1.66 -5.98
N ARG A 58 4.22 -1.56 -4.64
CA ARG A 58 5.46 -1.28 -3.88
C ARG A 58 6.48 -2.40 -4.03
N TYR A 59 6.06 -3.67 -4.00
CA TYR A 59 6.95 -4.80 -4.25
C TYR A 59 7.61 -4.68 -5.63
N GLN A 60 6.81 -4.44 -6.67
CA GLN A 60 7.33 -4.31 -8.04
C GLN A 60 8.38 -3.20 -8.19
N LEU A 61 8.21 -2.07 -7.50
CA LEU A 61 9.18 -0.98 -7.49
C LEU A 61 10.40 -1.24 -6.59
N GLY A 62 10.18 -1.87 -5.44
CA GLY A 62 11.18 -2.05 -4.40
C GLY A 62 12.09 -3.26 -4.59
N ARG A 63 11.67 -4.26 -5.38
CA ARG A 63 12.34 -5.58 -5.46
C ARG A 63 13.81 -5.54 -5.88
N ASP A 64 14.26 -4.48 -6.55
CA ASP A 64 15.65 -4.35 -6.99
C ASP A 64 16.45 -3.35 -6.13
N SER A 65 15.78 -2.48 -5.36
CA SER A 65 16.42 -1.45 -4.52
C SER A 65 16.49 -1.84 -3.04
N ASP A 66 15.40 -2.39 -2.49
CA ASP A 66 15.30 -2.87 -1.12
C ASP A 66 14.51 -4.20 -1.10
N PRO A 67 15.18 -5.32 -1.40
CA PRO A 67 14.52 -6.62 -1.55
C PRO A 67 13.85 -7.12 -0.25
N LEU A 68 14.40 -6.78 0.92
CA LEU A 68 13.86 -7.22 2.22
C LEU A 68 12.53 -6.54 2.53
N LYS A 69 12.45 -5.21 2.31
CA LYS A 69 11.20 -4.48 2.45
C LYS A 69 10.20 -4.89 1.38
N ALA A 70 10.65 -5.07 0.14
CA ALA A 70 9.82 -5.52 -0.96
C ALA A 70 9.18 -6.90 -0.67
N ASP A 71 9.94 -7.86 -0.14
CA ASP A 71 9.40 -9.18 0.25
C ASP A 71 8.35 -9.10 1.36
N SER A 72 8.49 -8.12 2.25
CA SER A 72 7.50 -7.85 3.29
C SER A 72 6.22 -7.25 2.66
N ASP A 73 6.37 -6.31 1.73
CA ASP A 73 5.26 -5.75 0.96
C ASP A 73 4.54 -6.84 0.14
N LEU A 74 5.28 -7.75 -0.52
CA LEU A 74 4.69 -8.87 -1.27
C LEU A 74 3.84 -9.77 -0.38
N ARG A 75 4.35 -10.15 0.80
CA ARG A 75 3.62 -11.00 1.76
C ARG A 75 2.32 -10.34 2.18
N LEU A 76 2.34 -9.06 2.54
CA LEU A 76 1.15 -8.32 2.92
C LEU A 76 0.16 -8.19 1.75
N GLY A 77 0.65 -7.83 0.56
CA GLY A 77 -0.16 -7.72 -0.64
C GLY A 77 -0.86 -9.03 -1.01
N TYR A 78 -0.14 -10.16 -0.90
CA TYR A 78 -0.69 -11.49 -1.14
C TYR A 78 -1.75 -11.88 -0.10
N SER A 79 -1.50 -11.62 1.19
CA SER A 79 -2.48 -11.86 2.25
C SER A 79 -3.79 -11.11 2.02
N TYR A 80 -3.74 -9.84 1.64
CA TYR A 80 -4.94 -9.07 1.31
C TYR A 80 -5.61 -9.56 0.01
N ALA A 81 -4.83 -9.87 -1.03
CA ALA A 81 -5.40 -10.37 -2.28
C ALA A 81 -6.20 -11.68 -2.10
N ARG A 82 -5.75 -12.56 -1.19
CA ARG A 82 -6.46 -13.80 -0.86
C ARG A 82 -7.81 -13.58 -0.19
N THR A 83 -7.93 -12.57 0.67
CA THR A 83 -9.18 -12.29 1.39
C THR A 83 -10.15 -11.46 0.56
N THR A 84 -9.67 -10.78 -0.48
CA THR A 84 -10.52 -10.08 -1.45
C THR A 84 -11.10 -11.07 -2.47
N PHE A 85 -12.34 -10.83 -2.92
CA PHE A 85 -13.00 -11.60 -3.98
C PHE A 85 -12.67 -11.08 -5.39
N GLU A 86 -11.61 -10.27 -5.53
CA GLU A 86 -11.19 -9.70 -6.81
C GLU A 86 -10.22 -10.66 -7.52
N PRO A 87 -10.66 -11.34 -8.60
CA PRO A 87 -9.85 -12.39 -9.23
C PRO A 87 -8.58 -11.84 -9.88
N THR A 88 -8.64 -10.64 -10.44
CA THR A 88 -7.51 -9.98 -11.12
C THR A 88 -6.37 -9.67 -10.16
N VAL A 89 -6.68 -9.16 -8.97
CA VAL A 89 -5.68 -8.84 -7.94
C VAL A 89 -5.07 -10.11 -7.36
N ARG A 90 -5.87 -11.17 -7.20
CA ARG A 90 -5.39 -12.48 -6.76
C ARG A 90 -4.41 -13.09 -7.76
N GLN A 91 -4.77 -13.12 -9.04
CA GLN A 91 -3.90 -13.64 -10.10
C GLN A 91 -2.57 -12.88 -10.17
N LEU A 92 -2.62 -11.54 -10.05
CA LEU A 92 -1.40 -10.73 -9.98
C LEU A 92 -0.54 -11.12 -8.78
N ALA A 93 -1.14 -11.27 -7.59
CA ALA A 93 -0.41 -11.64 -6.38
C ALA A 93 0.22 -13.03 -6.49
N GLU A 94 -0.50 -14.00 -7.05
CA GLU A 94 -0.01 -15.36 -7.29
C GLU A 94 1.16 -15.38 -8.28
N GLY A 95 1.06 -14.64 -9.39
CA GLY A 95 2.15 -14.51 -10.36
C GLY A 95 3.41 -13.91 -9.72
N LEU A 96 3.27 -12.81 -8.98
CA LEU A 96 4.40 -12.18 -8.28
C LEU A 96 5.01 -13.08 -7.19
N TRP A 97 4.18 -13.88 -6.52
CA TRP A 97 4.65 -14.87 -5.54
C TRP A 97 5.47 -15.97 -6.20
N GLN A 98 5.00 -16.52 -7.32
CA GLN A 98 5.73 -17.52 -8.09
C GLN A 98 7.06 -16.97 -8.61
N GLU A 99 7.06 -15.76 -9.18
CA GLU A 99 8.28 -15.07 -9.59
C GLU A 99 9.27 -14.93 -8.43
N ARG A 100 8.79 -14.57 -7.23
CA ARG A 100 9.65 -14.45 -6.04
C ARG A 100 10.26 -15.78 -5.62
N MET A 101 9.53 -16.88 -5.72
CA MET A 101 10.05 -18.22 -5.37
C MET A 101 11.17 -18.69 -6.31
N LEU A 102 11.16 -18.24 -7.58
CA LEU A 102 12.23 -18.51 -8.53
C LEU A 102 13.50 -17.69 -8.26
N ARG A 103 13.38 -16.59 -7.51
CA ARG A 103 14.52 -15.74 -7.13
C ARG A 103 15.25 -16.31 -5.91
N PRO A 104 16.59 -16.30 -5.88
CA PRO A 104 17.35 -16.70 -4.70
C PRO A 104 16.88 -15.94 -3.45
N PRO A 105 16.78 -16.61 -2.28
CA PRO A 105 16.36 -15.94 -1.06
C PRO A 105 17.36 -14.86 -0.68
N VAL A 106 16.85 -13.66 -0.36
CA VAL A 106 17.65 -12.57 0.18
C VAL A 106 17.98 -12.95 1.63
N VAL A 107 19.19 -13.44 1.85
CA VAL A 107 19.68 -13.73 3.21
C VAL A 107 20.07 -12.39 3.83
N PRO A 108 19.40 -11.93 4.91
CA PRO A 108 19.86 -10.73 5.59
C PRO A 108 21.28 -10.97 6.09
N PRO A 109 22.17 -9.97 6.04
CA PRO A 109 23.51 -10.10 6.59
C PRO A 109 23.37 -10.56 8.04
N ARG A 110 24.02 -11.68 8.35
CA ARG A 110 24.03 -12.27 9.70
C ARG A 110 24.77 -11.28 10.59
N GLY A 111 24.03 -10.38 11.23
CA GLY A 111 24.61 -9.36 12.10
C GLY A 111 25.38 -10.02 13.24
N PRO A 112 26.39 -9.34 13.82
CA PRO A 112 27.23 -9.89 14.89
C PRO A 112 26.48 -10.29 16.17
N ASN A 113 25.19 -9.98 16.27
CA ASN A 113 24.34 -10.26 17.45
C ASN A 113 23.34 -11.42 17.23
N GLY A 114 23.46 -12.19 16.15
CA GLY A 114 22.41 -13.10 15.67
C GLY A 114 22.16 -14.40 16.45
N ASP A 115 23.03 -14.81 17.38
CA ASP A 115 22.94 -16.14 18.04
C ASP A 115 22.83 -16.08 19.59
N GLY A 116 22.45 -14.93 20.16
CA GLY A 116 22.65 -14.68 21.59
C GLY A 116 21.49 -14.92 22.57
N ASN A 117 20.22 -14.94 22.17
CA ASN A 117 19.16 -14.87 23.21
C ASN A 117 17.80 -15.48 22.86
N ARG A 118 17.77 -16.68 22.28
CA ARG A 118 16.65 -17.61 22.55
C ARG A 118 17.04 -18.50 23.71
N ARG A 119 17.14 -17.90 24.90
CA ARG A 119 17.05 -18.64 26.16
C ARG A 119 15.67 -19.31 26.18
N ARG A 120 15.64 -20.55 25.69
CA ARG A 120 14.64 -21.55 26.07
C ARG A 120 14.52 -21.49 27.60
N PRO A 121 13.36 -21.15 28.18
CA PRO A 121 13.17 -21.42 29.60
C PRO A 121 13.32 -22.95 29.78
N PRO A 122 14.14 -23.45 30.71
CA PRO A 122 14.14 -24.87 31.01
C PRO A 122 12.74 -25.24 31.50
N ALA A 123 12.20 -26.32 30.93
CA ALA A 123 10.96 -26.92 31.34
C ALA A 123 11.02 -27.24 32.84
N ARG A 124 10.32 -26.44 33.66
CA ARG A 124 10.12 -26.74 35.06
C ARG A 124 8.92 -27.68 35.15
N GLY A 125 9.22 -28.97 35.07
CA GLY A 125 8.32 -30.02 35.55
C GLY A 125 8.23 -30.00 37.08
N GLY A 126 7.06 -30.39 37.58
CA GLY A 126 6.71 -30.46 39.00
C GLY A 126 5.72 -29.36 39.36
N GLY A 127 4.54 -29.61 39.90
CA GLY A 127 3.91 -30.81 40.42
C GLY A 127 2.51 -30.39 40.89
N ARG A 128 1.61 -31.37 41.01
CA ARG A 128 0.27 -31.24 41.58
C ARG A 128 0.27 -30.51 42.93
N ALA A 129 -0.75 -29.69 43.18
CA ALA A 129 -1.52 -29.73 44.43
C ALA A 129 -2.78 -28.86 44.33
N ASP A 130 -3.88 -29.46 44.76
CA ASP A 130 -5.23 -28.96 44.96
C ASP A 130 -5.31 -27.80 45.98
N ALA A 131 -6.20 -26.83 45.73
CA ALA A 131 -6.93 -25.98 46.71
C ALA A 131 -7.77 -24.97 45.90
N GLN A 132 -9.09 -25.10 45.76
CA GLN A 132 -10.16 -24.72 46.71
C GLN A 132 -10.00 -23.35 47.40
N GLY A 133 -11.07 -22.55 47.28
CA GLY A 133 -11.29 -21.26 47.94
C GLY A 133 -11.08 -20.09 46.99
N GLY A 134 -12.06 -19.26 46.62
CA GLY A 134 -13.19 -18.75 47.38
C GLY A 134 -12.99 -17.24 47.59
N ASN A 135 -14.10 -16.49 47.56
CA ASN A 135 -14.27 -15.06 47.88
C ASN A 135 -13.95 -14.02 46.78
N GLN A 136 -15.00 -13.38 46.23
CA GLN A 136 -15.80 -12.25 46.75
C GLN A 136 -15.22 -10.94 46.21
N SER A 137 -15.86 -10.35 45.20
CA SER A 137 -16.69 -9.13 45.31
C SER A 137 -15.99 -8.00 46.06
N ASP A 138 -15.59 -6.97 45.32
CA ASP A 138 -15.60 -5.60 45.84
C ASP A 138 -16.04 -4.64 44.73
N ASP A 139 -17.29 -4.22 44.89
CA ASP A 139 -17.91 -3.05 44.30
C ASP A 139 -17.07 -1.79 44.56
N ARG A 140 -16.76 -1.05 43.50
CA ARG A 140 -16.39 0.38 43.60
C ARG A 140 -17.14 1.19 42.54
N PRO A 141 -18.22 1.89 42.93
CA PRO A 141 -18.68 3.07 42.23
C PRO A 141 -18.13 4.33 42.94
N GLY A 142 -17.12 4.96 42.34
CA GLY A 142 -16.75 6.36 42.64
C GLY A 142 -17.01 7.16 41.36
N ALA A 143 -18.12 7.87 41.23
CA ALA A 143 -18.40 9.18 41.82
C ALA A 143 -17.50 10.30 41.27
N GLY A 144 -18.13 11.22 40.54
CA GLY A 144 -17.87 12.65 40.65
C GLY A 144 -16.68 13.20 39.86
N GLY A 145 -16.98 14.01 38.85
CA GLY A 145 -15.98 14.81 38.14
C GLY A 145 -16.58 15.68 37.04
N GLU A 146 -17.59 16.47 37.39
CA GLU A 146 -17.88 17.70 36.63
C GLU A 146 -16.67 18.63 36.73
N ASP A 147 -16.10 19.01 35.60
CA ASP A 147 -15.40 20.30 35.52
C ASP A 147 -15.75 20.97 34.18
N ARG A 148 -16.73 21.87 34.29
CA ARG A 148 -16.96 22.97 33.36
C ARG A 148 -15.93 24.05 33.68
N ARG A 149 -14.90 24.22 32.85
CA ARG A 149 -14.15 25.49 32.71
C ARG A 149 -13.68 25.54 31.25
N GLY A 150 -14.17 26.50 30.48
CA GLY A 150 -13.40 27.71 30.16
C GLY A 150 -12.51 27.43 28.95
N GLU A 151 -12.38 28.23 27.91
CA GLU A 151 -12.50 29.67 27.82
C GLU A 151 -12.80 30.03 26.36
N ASP A 152 -13.63 31.05 26.23
CA ASP A 152 -13.63 31.96 25.10
C ASP A 152 -12.20 32.51 24.82
N ARG A 153 -11.72 32.27 23.60
CA ARG A 153 -10.75 33.16 22.93
C ARG A 153 -11.25 33.29 21.48
N ARG A 154 -12.00 34.34 21.15
CA ARG A 154 -11.55 35.71 20.82
C ARG A 154 -10.28 35.74 19.95
N GLY A 155 -10.45 36.29 18.76
CA GLY A 155 -9.40 36.96 17.99
C GLY A 155 -8.50 36.01 17.20
N GLU A 156 -8.07 36.29 15.99
CA GLU A 156 -8.01 37.55 15.27
C GLU A 156 -8.01 37.28 13.77
N ASP A 157 -8.66 38.18 13.07
CA ASP A 157 -8.40 38.55 11.69
C ASP A 157 -6.90 38.52 11.35
N ARG A 158 -6.53 37.68 10.38
CA ARG A 158 -5.39 37.99 9.51
C ARG A 158 -5.83 38.01 8.07
N ARG A 159 -6.29 39.21 7.68
CA ARG A 159 -6.13 39.73 6.34
C ARG A 159 -4.63 39.83 6.03
N SER A 160 -4.20 39.18 4.96
CA SER A 160 -3.01 39.50 4.15
C SER A 160 -3.14 38.61 2.91
N ALA A 161 -3.86 39.01 1.86
CA ALA A 161 -3.34 39.89 0.80
C ALA A 161 -1.89 39.51 0.41
N GLY A 162 -1.78 38.61 -0.57
CA GLY A 162 -0.54 38.28 -1.27
C GLY A 162 -0.85 38.10 -2.77
N PRO A 163 -0.09 38.70 -3.69
CA PRO A 163 -0.55 39.03 -5.04
C PRO A 163 -0.39 37.91 -6.06
N ASP A 164 -1.37 37.85 -6.98
CA ASP A 164 -1.16 37.90 -8.43
C ASP A 164 0.07 37.17 -8.98
N GLN A 165 -0.06 35.86 -9.24
CA GLN A 165 0.79 35.17 -10.21
C GLN A 165 -0.02 34.80 -11.45
N LYS A 166 0.11 35.67 -12.45
CA LYS A 166 -0.35 35.52 -13.82
C LYS A 166 -0.01 34.13 -14.41
N PRO A 167 -0.93 33.52 -15.18
CA PRO A 167 -0.62 32.35 -15.98
C PRO A 167 0.30 32.73 -17.15
N LYS A 168 1.50 32.15 -17.21
CA LYS A 168 2.32 32.15 -18.42
C LYS A 168 1.62 31.33 -19.50
N ARG A 169 1.03 32.04 -20.46
CA ARG A 169 0.70 31.52 -21.79
C ARG A 169 1.98 31.00 -22.45
N GLY A 170 2.11 29.68 -22.54
CA GLY A 170 3.13 28.98 -23.31
C GLY A 170 2.51 28.43 -24.59
N ASN A 171 2.54 29.26 -25.63
CA ASN A 171 2.17 28.91 -26.99
C ASN A 171 3.24 27.96 -27.57
N ARG A 172 2.94 26.67 -27.76
CA ARG A 172 3.74 25.79 -28.64
C ARG A 172 2.86 25.16 -29.71
N ARG A 173 2.88 25.85 -30.84
CA ARG A 173 2.61 25.35 -32.19
C ARG A 173 3.32 24.02 -32.45
N GLY A 174 2.62 23.14 -33.17
CA GLY A 174 3.21 22.39 -34.28
C GLY A 174 3.81 21.04 -33.96
N ARG A 175 3.07 19.97 -34.27
CA ARG A 175 3.53 19.00 -35.29
C ARG A 175 2.37 18.09 -35.72
N ARG A 176 1.82 18.45 -36.88
CA ARG A 176 0.97 17.61 -37.72
C ARG A 176 1.93 16.87 -38.65
N GLY A 177 2.22 15.61 -38.34
CA GLY A 177 2.72 14.62 -39.31
C GLY A 177 1.67 13.51 -39.34
N GLY A 178 1.08 13.10 -40.45
CA GLY A 178 1.66 13.03 -41.79
C GLY A 178 2.30 11.67 -42.01
N GLY A 179 1.50 10.59 -41.98
CA GLY A 179 1.79 9.32 -42.67
C GLY A 179 0.53 8.99 -43.47
N GLN A 180 0.51 9.04 -44.81
CA GLN A 180 1.15 8.09 -45.75
C GLN A 180 0.91 6.65 -45.26
N GLY A 181 0.13 5.80 -45.92
CA GLY A 181 -0.06 5.64 -47.35
C GLY A 181 0.37 4.21 -47.71
N GLY A 182 -0.51 3.45 -48.37
CA GLY A 182 -0.31 2.05 -48.79
C GLY A 182 -1.53 1.22 -48.38
N ASN A 183 -2.62 1.16 -49.14
CA ASN A 183 -2.79 0.67 -50.53
C ASN A 183 -2.14 -0.72 -50.68
N GLN A 184 -2.89 -1.80 -50.47
CA GLN A 184 -3.70 -2.50 -51.49
C GLN A 184 -2.92 -2.87 -52.75
N SER A 185 -2.32 -4.06 -52.70
CA SER A 185 -1.89 -4.93 -53.81
C SER A 185 -1.49 -6.25 -53.14
N GLY A 186 -1.89 -7.45 -53.53
CA GLY A 186 -2.45 -7.99 -54.75
C GLY A 186 -2.07 -9.49 -54.77
N GLY A 187 -2.84 -10.30 -55.51
CA GLY A 187 -2.59 -11.74 -55.74
C GLY A 187 -3.65 -12.60 -55.05
N GLN A 188 -4.66 -13.20 -55.69
CA GLN A 188 -4.76 -13.82 -57.03
C GLN A 188 -3.61 -14.79 -57.36
N GLY A 189 -3.97 -16.08 -57.42
CA GLY A 189 -3.13 -17.19 -57.86
C GLY A 189 -3.26 -18.37 -56.87
N GLY A 190 -3.78 -19.53 -57.21
CA GLY A 190 -4.17 -20.06 -58.51
C GLY A 190 -4.97 -21.36 -58.35
N ALA A 191 -5.64 -21.68 -59.46
CA ALA A 191 -6.38 -22.91 -59.71
C ALA A 191 -5.46 -24.09 -60.08
N HIS A 192 -6.07 -25.29 -60.10
CA HIS A 192 -5.61 -26.53 -60.75
C HIS A 192 -4.33 -27.16 -60.18
N GLY A 193 -4.16 -28.47 -60.08
CA GLY A 193 -4.85 -29.62 -60.63
C GLY A 193 -3.83 -30.77 -60.57
N GLY A 194 -4.30 -31.99 -60.32
CA GLY A 194 -3.47 -33.19 -60.16
C GLY A 194 -4.15 -34.23 -59.31
#